data_AF-A0A286C623-F1
#
_entry.id   AF-A0A286C623-F1
#
_cell.length_a   1.000
_cell.length_b   1.000
_cell.length_c   1.000
_cell.angle_alpha   90.00
_cell.angle_beta   90.00
_cell.angle_gamma   90.00
#
_symmetry.space_group_name_H-M   'P 1'
#
loop_
_entity.id
_entity.type
_entity.pdbx_description
1 polymer ?
#
loop_
_entity_poly.entity_id
_entity_poly.type
_entity_poly.pdbx_seq_one_letter_code
_entity_poly.pdbx_strand_id
1 'polypeptide(L)'
;MRRTGSRSNLQGMGTLVFMLVGPIVWTVHLTLIYGSQSLLCALNLGEDRSAGNAAIIAIILVATAVCIAAVGFSAARPGFVHALIARADLPADQAGFIVTIMRVLAWLSILAMLYAGLGAVILPACGQLR
;
A
#
# COMPACT_ATOMS: atom_id res chain seq x y z
N MET A 1 -0.10 4.16 -41.26
CA MET A 1 -0.76 5.03 -40.24
C MET A 1 -1.63 4.16 -39.34
N ARG A 2 -1.76 4.46 -38.03
CA ARG A 2 -2.46 3.69 -36.95
C ARG A 2 -1.68 2.59 -36.21
N ARG A 3 -0.78 3.02 -35.31
CA ARG A 3 -0.44 2.29 -34.04
C ARG A 3 -0.24 3.26 -32.86
N THR A 4 -0.76 4.48 -32.96
CA THR A 4 -0.56 5.54 -31.95
C THR A 4 -1.56 5.44 -30.79
N GLY A 5 -2.79 4.97 -31.02
CA GLY A 5 -3.85 4.97 -29.99
C GLY A 5 -3.67 3.96 -28.85
N SER A 6 -3.01 2.82 -29.05
CA SER A 6 -2.83 1.83 -27.98
C SER A 6 -1.74 2.27 -26.98
N ARG A 7 -0.66 2.90 -27.46
CA ARG A 7 0.44 3.38 -26.60
C ARG A 7 0.02 4.55 -25.70
N SER A 8 -0.80 5.46 -26.19
CA SER A 8 -1.28 6.60 -25.37
C SER A 8 -2.17 6.15 -24.21
N ASN A 9 -3.01 5.14 -24.41
CA ASN A 9 -3.86 4.56 -23.36
C ASN A 9 -3.03 3.84 -22.28
N LEU A 10 -2.02 3.07 -22.69
CA LEU A 10 -1.08 2.41 -21.77
C LEU A 10 -0.29 3.41 -20.92
N GLN A 11 0.14 4.52 -21.52
CA GLN A 11 0.83 5.59 -20.79
C GLN A 11 -0.09 6.28 -19.77
N GLY A 12 -1.31 6.64 -20.18
CA GLY A 12 -2.30 7.24 -19.26
C GLY A 12 -2.65 6.32 -18.09
N MET A 13 -2.82 5.02 -18.35
CA MET A 13 -3.06 4.01 -17.32
C MET A 13 -1.85 3.88 -16.37
N GLY A 14 -0.63 3.90 -16.90
CA GLY A 14 0.60 3.90 -16.09
C GLY A 14 0.71 5.11 -15.16
N THR A 15 0.33 6.30 -15.62
CA THR A 15 0.31 7.52 -14.80
C THR A 15 -0.74 7.44 -13.68
N LEU A 16 -1.92 6.87 -13.96
CA LEU A 16 -2.94 6.64 -12.93
C LEU A 16 -2.45 5.64 -11.88
N VAL A 17 -1.86 4.52 -12.31
CA VAL A 17 -1.26 3.53 -11.39
C VAL A 17 -0.17 4.19 -10.55
N PHE A 18 0.66 5.04 -11.14
CA PHE A 18 1.69 5.80 -10.44
C PHE A 18 1.12 6.70 -9.32
N MET A 19 0.06 7.46 -9.61
CA MET A 19 -0.61 8.29 -8.60
C MET A 19 -1.21 7.43 -7.46
N LEU A 20 -1.68 6.24 -7.81
CA LEU A 20 -2.36 5.33 -6.90
C LEU A 20 -1.40 4.37 -6.16
N VAL A 21 -0.09 4.46 -6.35
CA VAL A 21 0.88 3.57 -5.67
C VAL A 21 0.66 3.57 -4.16
N GLY A 22 0.54 4.75 -3.53
CA GLY A 22 0.26 4.85 -2.09
C GLY A 22 -1.00 4.09 -1.67
N PRO A 23 -2.18 4.45 -2.23
CA PRO A 23 -3.43 3.76 -1.96
C PRO A 23 -3.41 2.25 -2.25
N ILE A 24 -2.76 1.81 -3.34
CA ILE A 24 -2.65 0.39 -3.69
C ILE A 24 -1.81 -0.37 -2.66
N VAL A 25 -0.67 0.18 -2.24
CA VAL A 25 0.15 -0.46 -1.20
C VAL A 25 -0.61 -0.50 0.12
N TRP A 26 -1.39 0.54 0.44
CA TRP A 26 -2.24 0.57 1.62
C TRP A 26 -3.36 -0.49 1.59
N THR A 27 -4.06 -0.68 0.47
CA THR A 27 -5.10 -1.71 0.39
C THR A 27 -4.53 -3.12 0.54
N VAL A 28 -3.36 -3.38 -0.07
CA VAL A 28 -2.63 -4.65 0.13
C VAL A 28 -2.26 -4.84 1.59
N HIS A 29 -1.72 -3.80 2.23
CA HIS A 29 -1.35 -3.81 3.64
C HIS A 29 -2.55 -4.11 4.55
N LEU A 30 -3.67 -3.42 4.36
CA LEU A 30 -4.89 -3.61 5.13
C LEU A 30 -5.46 -5.02 4.93
N THR A 31 -5.48 -5.50 3.69
CA THR A 31 -5.95 -6.86 3.36
C THR A 31 -5.10 -7.93 4.04
N LEU A 32 -3.78 -7.76 4.11
CA LEU A 32 -2.90 -8.68 4.81
C LEU A 32 -3.20 -8.72 6.31
N ILE A 33 -3.36 -7.56 6.95
CA ILE A 33 -3.68 -7.48 8.37
C ILE A 33 -5.06 -8.08 8.66
N TYR A 34 -6.11 -7.57 8.03
CA TYR A 34 -7.48 -7.99 8.33
C TYR A 34 -7.80 -9.38 7.80
N GLY A 35 -7.27 -9.74 6.64
CA GLY A 35 -7.47 -11.05 6.04
C GLY A 35 -6.83 -12.16 6.87
N SER A 36 -5.61 -11.94 7.37
CA SER A 36 -4.96 -12.91 8.27
C SER A 36 -5.71 -13.06 9.60
N GLN A 37 -6.14 -11.97 10.23
CA GLN A 37 -6.96 -12.03 11.45
C GLN A 37 -8.27 -12.78 11.22
N SER A 38 -8.97 -12.49 10.12
CA SER A 38 -10.22 -13.16 9.76
C SER A 38 -10.03 -14.66 9.56
N LEU A 39 -8.95 -15.06 8.86
CA LEU A 39 -8.63 -16.47 8.63
C LEU A 39 -8.26 -17.19 9.93
N LEU A 40 -7.48 -16.56 10.81
CA LEU A 40 -7.10 -17.12 12.10
C LEU A 40 -8.32 -17.36 13.01
N CYS A 41 -9.27 -16.43 13.02
CA CYS A 41 -10.50 -16.59 13.77
C CYS A 41 -11.43 -17.64 13.16
N ALA A 42 -11.52 -17.73 11.83
CA ALA A 42 -12.33 -18.76 11.16
C ALA A 42 -11.81 -20.18 11.42
N LEU A 43 -10.51 -20.36 11.62
CA LEU A 43 -9.88 -21.66 11.85
C LEU A 43 -9.71 -22.01 13.34
N ASN A 44 -10.18 -21.17 14.27
CA ASN A 44 -9.96 -21.30 15.73
C ASN A 44 -8.47 -21.46 16.13
N LEU A 45 -7.54 -20.95 15.32
CA LEU A 45 -6.09 -21.04 15.57
C LEU A 45 -5.58 -19.97 16.57
N GLY A 46 -6.48 -19.14 17.11
CA GLY A 46 -6.17 -18.01 17.99
C GLY A 46 -6.21 -18.32 19.51
N GLU A 47 -6.46 -19.56 19.92
CA GLU A 47 -6.58 -19.96 21.33
C GLU A 47 -5.23 -20.12 22.06
N ASP A 48 -4.13 -20.38 21.34
CA ASP A 48 -2.77 -20.46 21.89
C ASP A 48 -2.14 -19.06 22.03
N ARG A 49 -2.61 -18.33 23.05
CA ARG A 49 -2.49 -16.87 23.24
C ARG A 49 -1.10 -16.24 23.39
N SER A 50 -0.01 -16.99 23.60
CA SER A 50 1.28 -16.37 23.98
C SER A 50 2.35 -16.37 22.89
N ALA A 51 2.61 -17.50 22.22
CA ALA A 51 3.69 -17.61 21.24
C ALA A 51 3.27 -17.19 19.82
N GLY A 52 2.05 -17.55 19.40
CA GLY A 52 1.53 -17.19 18.06
C GLY A 52 1.29 -15.68 17.89
N ASN A 53 0.87 -15.01 18.96
CA ASN A 53 0.52 -13.59 18.93
C ASN A 53 1.74 -12.69 18.70
N ALA A 54 2.89 -13.02 19.30
CA ALA A 54 4.13 -12.28 19.10
C ALA A 54 4.67 -12.39 17.65
N ALA A 55 4.59 -13.58 17.06
CA ALA A 55 4.98 -13.78 15.66
C ALA A 55 4.08 -13.01 14.69
N ILE A 56 2.77 -13.01 14.93
CA ILE A 56 1.80 -12.24 14.14
C ILE A 56 2.06 -10.74 14.24
N ILE A 57 2.26 -10.22 15.47
CA ILE A 57 2.60 -8.81 15.69
C ILE A 57 3.90 -8.45 14.98
N ALA A 58 4.94 -9.30 15.05
CA ALA A 58 6.20 -9.08 14.36
C ALA A 58 6.01 -9.02 12.83
N ILE A 59 5.21 -9.94 12.26
CA ILE A 59 4.87 -9.95 10.83
C ILE A 59 4.14 -8.67 10.44
N ILE A 60 3.14 -8.24 11.23
CA ILE A 60 2.39 -7.00 10.99
C ILE A 60 3.35 -5.80 11.01
N LEU A 61 4.19 -5.67 12.03
CA LEU A 61 5.16 -4.57 12.14
C LEU A 61 6.13 -4.55 10.96
N VAL A 62 6.68 -5.70 10.57
CA VAL A 62 7.56 -5.81 9.41
C VAL A 62 6.83 -5.44 8.12
N ALA A 63 5.61 -5.94 7.91
CA ALA A 63 4.80 -5.60 6.75
C ALA A 63 4.48 -4.10 6.70
N THR A 64 4.09 -3.49 7.83
CA THR A 64 3.87 -2.04 7.96
C THR A 64 5.14 -1.28 7.59
N ALA A 65 6.29 -1.65 8.17
CA ALA A 65 7.56 -0.98 7.90
C ALA A 65 7.97 -1.07 6.42
N VAL A 66 7.82 -2.25 5.79
CA VAL A 66 8.11 -2.46 4.37
C VAL A 66 7.16 -1.62 3.49
N CYS A 67 5.86 -1.61 3.78
CA CYS A 67 4.89 -0.81 3.03
C CYS A 67 5.17 0.70 3.15
N ILE A 68 5.46 1.19 4.36
CA ILE A 68 5.83 2.59 4.59
C ILE A 68 7.13 2.92 3.86
N ALA A 69 8.14 2.05 3.92
CA ALA A 69 9.40 2.25 3.21
C ALA A 69 9.20 2.29 1.68
N ALA A 70 8.36 1.41 1.13
CA ALA A 70 8.04 1.39 -0.30
C ALA A 70 7.33 2.68 -0.74
N VAL A 71 6.31 3.13 0.01
CA VAL A 71 5.59 4.37 -0.28
C VAL A 71 6.49 5.59 -0.08
N GLY A 72 7.28 5.63 0.98
CA GLY A 72 8.26 6.69 1.24
C GLY A 72 9.33 6.79 0.16
N PHE A 73 9.86 5.65 -0.30
CA PHE A 73 10.79 5.59 -1.43
C PHE A 73 10.14 6.14 -2.70
N SER A 74 8.87 5.78 -2.96
CA SER A 74 8.15 6.31 -4.12
C SER A 74 7.96 7.83 -4.05
N ALA A 75 7.64 8.37 -2.88
CA ALA A 75 7.46 9.81 -2.67
C ALA A 75 8.78 10.61 -2.71
N ALA A 76 9.90 9.97 -2.39
CA ALA A 76 11.25 10.54 -2.45
C ALA A 76 11.85 10.49 -3.86
N ARG A 77 11.52 9.47 -4.66
CA ARG A 77 12.04 9.24 -6.01
C ARG A 77 10.91 9.10 -7.05
N PRO A 78 10.02 10.11 -7.20
CA PRO A 78 8.84 10.00 -8.05
C PRO A 78 9.18 9.76 -9.53
N GLY A 79 10.26 10.38 -10.05
CA GLY A 79 10.69 10.19 -11.43
C GLY A 79 11.14 8.75 -11.74
N PHE A 80 11.85 8.11 -10.81
CA PHE A 80 12.30 6.72 -10.96
C PHE A 80 11.10 5.76 -10.96
N VAL A 81 10.16 5.94 -10.04
CA VAL A 81 8.98 5.07 -9.93
C VAL A 81 8.04 5.28 -11.12
N HIS A 82 7.85 6.51 -11.59
CA HIS A 82 7.07 6.76 -12.79
C HIS A 82 7.69 6.09 -14.01
N ALA A 83 9.01 6.23 -14.21
CA ALA A 83 9.72 5.57 -15.31
C ALA A 83 9.58 4.04 -15.26
N LEU A 84 9.58 3.45 -14.06
CA LEU A 84 9.40 2.01 -13.87
C LEU A 84 7.98 1.54 -14.22
N ILE A 85 6.94 2.30 -13.82
CA ILE A 85 5.53 1.93 -13.95
C ILE A 85 4.99 2.29 -15.34
N ALA A 86 5.10 3.56 -15.73
CA ALA A 86 4.52 4.08 -16.97
C ALA A 86 5.39 3.82 -18.21
N ARG A 87 6.67 3.42 -18.00
CA ARG A 87 7.67 3.20 -19.07
C ARG A 87 7.75 4.38 -20.05
N ALA A 88 7.54 5.59 -19.54
CA ALA A 88 7.46 6.82 -20.29
C ALA A 88 7.90 8.00 -19.43
N ASP A 89 8.38 9.05 -20.09
CA ASP A 89 8.68 10.32 -19.42
C ASP A 89 7.40 11.03 -19.00
N LEU A 90 7.48 11.70 -17.85
CA LEU A 90 6.36 12.46 -17.30
C LEU A 90 6.18 13.74 -18.14
N PRO A 91 4.96 14.07 -18.61
CA PRO A 91 4.72 15.29 -19.37
C PRO A 91 5.15 16.52 -18.55
N ALA A 92 6.07 17.33 -19.08
CA ALA A 92 6.69 18.44 -18.35
C ALA A 92 5.68 19.50 -17.88
N ASP A 93 4.57 19.64 -18.60
CA ASP A 93 3.44 20.51 -18.31
C ASP A 93 2.64 20.06 -17.07
N GLN A 94 2.56 18.76 -16.80
CA GLN A 94 1.73 18.18 -15.72
C GLN A 94 2.54 17.55 -14.59
N ALA A 95 3.86 17.43 -14.74
CA ALA A 95 4.74 16.75 -13.79
C ALA A 95 4.57 17.25 -12.34
N GLY A 96 4.51 18.57 -12.13
CA GLY A 96 4.35 19.15 -10.79
C GLY A 96 3.05 18.77 -10.10
N PHE A 97 1.93 18.79 -10.84
CA PHE A 97 0.61 18.41 -10.32
C PHE A 97 0.55 16.92 -9.98
N ILE A 98 1.02 16.07 -10.90
CA ILE A 98 1.02 14.62 -10.74
C ILE A 98 1.86 14.21 -9.51
N VAL A 99 3.06 14.78 -9.36
CA VAL A 99 3.94 14.50 -8.23
C VAL A 99 3.35 15.00 -6.91
N THR A 100 2.66 16.14 -6.91
CA THR A 100 2.02 16.69 -5.71
C THR A 100 0.88 15.79 -5.23
N ILE A 101 -0.02 15.38 -6.12
CA ILE A 101 -1.11 14.45 -5.78
C ILE A 101 -0.56 13.13 -5.26
N MET A 102 0.41 12.57 -5.99
CA MET A 102 1.06 11.32 -5.60
C MET A 102 1.67 11.41 -4.20
N ARG A 103 2.35 12.52 -3.86
CA ARG A 103 2.89 12.77 -2.52
C ARG A 103 1.82 12.90 -1.46
N VAL A 104 0.74 13.65 -1.72
CA VAL A 104 -0.38 13.80 -0.76
C VAL A 104 -1.03 12.44 -0.49
N LEU A 105 -1.30 11.67 -1.54
CA LEU A 105 -1.86 10.32 -1.42
C LEU A 105 -0.90 9.36 -0.71
N ALA A 106 0.40 9.47 -0.96
CA ALA A 106 1.42 8.69 -0.26
C ALA A 106 1.44 8.99 1.24
N TRP A 107 1.42 10.27 1.64
CA TRP A 107 1.37 10.66 3.05
C TRP A 107 0.07 10.21 3.74
N LEU A 108 -1.07 10.38 3.07
CA LEU A 108 -2.35 9.87 3.57
C LEU A 108 -2.33 8.35 3.73
N SER A 109 -1.71 7.63 2.81
CA SER A 109 -1.58 6.17 2.87
C SER A 109 -0.67 5.73 4.02
N ILE A 110 0.45 6.41 4.24
CA ILE A 110 1.33 6.14 5.39
C ILE A 110 0.58 6.37 6.71
N LEU A 111 -0.17 7.48 6.81
CA LEU A 111 -0.99 7.76 7.99
C LEU A 111 -2.02 6.65 8.23
N ALA A 112 -2.68 6.19 7.18
CA ALA A 112 -3.65 5.10 7.25
C ALA A 112 -3.00 3.75 7.64
N MET A 113 -1.79 3.45 7.15
CA MET A 113 -1.02 2.26 7.55
C MET A 113 -0.63 2.31 9.03
N LEU A 114 -0.17 3.48 9.52
CA LEU A 114 0.17 3.66 10.93
C LEU A 114 -1.06 3.47 11.82
N TYR A 115 -2.20 4.06 11.43
CA TYR A 115 -3.46 3.90 12.14
C TYR A 115 -3.92 2.43 12.17
N ALA A 116 -3.92 1.74 11.02
CA ALA A 116 -4.32 0.35 10.92
C ALA A 116 -3.38 -0.60 11.69
N GLY A 117 -2.07 -0.39 11.58
CA GLY A 117 -1.06 -1.15 12.31
C GLY A 117 -1.19 -0.97 13.83
N LEU A 118 -1.46 0.25 14.29
CA LEU A 118 -1.69 0.53 15.71
C LEU A 118 -2.96 -0.16 16.21
N GLY A 119 -4.05 -0.11 15.43
CA GLY A 119 -5.29 -0.83 15.73
C GLY A 119 -5.07 -2.33 15.86
N ALA A 120 -4.29 -2.92 14.96
CA ALA A 120 -4.00 -4.36 14.96
C ALA A 120 -3.15 -4.83 16.15
N VAL A 121 -2.37 -3.94 16.77
CA VAL A 121 -1.56 -4.26 17.97
C VAL A 121 -2.38 -4.11 19.25
N ILE A 122 -3.32 -3.17 19.29
CA ILE A 122 -4.12 -2.87 20.49
C ILE A 122 -5.32 -3.83 20.63
N LEU A 123 -5.94 -4.23 19.52
CA LEU A 123 -7.16 -5.06 19.54
C LEU A 123 -6.86 -6.56 19.52
N PRO A 124 -7.53 -7.37 20.36
CA PRO A 124 -7.47 -8.82 20.25
C PRO A 124 -8.15 -9.28 18.95
N ALA A 125 -7.40 -9.98 18.09
CA ALA A 125 -7.82 -10.37 16.74
C ALA A 125 -9.22 -11.02 16.66
N CYS A 126 -9.59 -11.85 17.64
CA CYS A 126 -10.89 -12.54 17.67
C CYS A 126 -11.86 -12.02 18.74
N GLY A 127 -11.47 -11.01 19.54
CA GLY A 127 -12.35 -10.47 20.59
C GLY A 127 -13.48 -9.59 20.06
N GLN A 128 -13.42 -9.20 18.78
CA GLN A 128 -14.36 -8.26 18.16
C GLN A 128 -15.45 -8.93 17.31
N LEU A 129 -15.33 -10.24 17.03
CA LEU A 129 -16.30 -11.05 16.27
C LEU A 129 -17.14 -11.99 17.14
N ARG A 130 -16.96 -11.96 18.47
CA ARG A 130 -17.76 -12.69 19.45
C ARG A 130 -18.68 -11.73 20.18
#